data_AF-A0A976CMH6-F1
#
_entry.id   AF-A0A976CMH6-F1
#
_cell.length_a   1.000
_cell.length_b   1.000
_cell.length_c   1.000
_cell.angle_alpha   90.00
_cell.angle_beta   90.00
_cell.angle_gamma   90.00
#
_symmetry.space_group_name_H-M   'P 1'
#
loop_
_entity.id
_entity.type
_entity.pdbx_description
1 polymer ?
#
loop_
_entity_poly.entity_id
_entity_poly.type
_entity_poly.pdbx_seq_one_letter_code
_entity_poly.pdbx_strand_id
1 'polypeptide(L)' 'MLRDSDNPEKSWEDLEAELAENPDRPFYARSDAEAFKRCEKQNREATRHSDVTGRAYYTCDEKRGKNS' A
#
# COMPACT_ATOMS: atom_id res chain seq x y z
N MET A 1 1.38 -32.71 16.16
CA MET A 1 1.25 -31.91 14.93
C MET A 1 2.59 -31.24 14.71
N LEU A 2 3.23 -31.51 13.56
CA LEU A 2 4.54 -30.97 13.22
C LEU A 2 4.46 -29.43 13.21
N ARG A 3 5.30 -28.78 14.00
CA ARG A 3 5.63 -27.38 13.77
C ARG A 3 6.68 -27.42 12.67
N ASP A 4 6.25 -27.22 11.43
CA ASP A 4 7.14 -26.96 10.31
C ASP A 4 7.87 -25.63 10.60
N SER A 5 8.98 -25.77 11.33
CA SER A 5 10.02 -24.76 11.52
C SER A 5 10.83 -24.66 10.23
N ASP A 6 10.27 -24.06 9.19
CA ASP A 6 11.01 -23.70 7.97
C ASP A 6 10.52 -22.34 7.43
N ASN A 7 10.65 -21.31 8.26
CA ASN A 7 10.83 -19.95 7.77
C ASN A 7 11.52 -19.17 8.88
N PRO A 8 12.77 -18.70 8.72
CA PRO A 8 13.39 -17.83 9.72
C PRO A 8 12.45 -16.65 9.93
N GLU A 9 12.11 -16.40 11.18
CA GLU A 9 11.18 -15.35 11.58
C GLU A 9 11.60 -14.05 10.88
N LYS A 10 10.88 -13.67 9.81
CA LYS A 10 11.15 -12.44 9.08
C LYS A 10 11.16 -11.32 10.09
N SER A 11 12.25 -10.54 10.13
CA SER A 11 12.33 -9.38 11.01
C SER A 11 11.13 -8.47 10.72
N TRP A 12 10.64 -7.77 11.75
CA TRP A 12 9.54 -6.81 11.57
C TRP A 12 9.83 -5.81 10.46
N GLU A 13 11.09 -5.43 10.27
CA GLU A 13 11.55 -4.54 9.19
C GLU A 13 11.36 -5.16 7.79
N ASP A 14 11.56 -6.47 7.64
CA ASP A 14 11.43 -7.21 6.37
C ASP A 14 9.94 -7.33 6.00
N LEU A 15 9.10 -7.59 7.00
CA LEU A 15 7.63 -7.57 6.86
C LEU A 15 7.12 -6.17 6.51
N GLU A 16 7.65 -5.11 7.13
CA GLU A 16 7.28 -3.73 6.80
C GLU A 16 7.71 -3.33 5.38
N ALA A 17 8.87 -3.80 4.92
CA ALA A 17 9.32 -3.61 3.54
C ALA A 17 8.37 -4.30 2.54
N GLU A 18 8.05 -5.58 2.75
CA GLU A 18 7.11 -6.30 1.90
C GLU A 18 5.70 -5.68 1.93
N LEU A 19 5.24 -5.23 3.10
CA LEU A 19 3.97 -4.51 3.25
C LEU A 19 3.99 -3.13 2.60
N ALA A 20 5.16 -2.47 2.53
CA ALA A 20 5.32 -1.20 1.86
C ALA A 20 5.30 -1.36 0.33
N GLU A 21 5.77 -2.51 -0.16
CA GLU A 21 5.73 -2.93 -1.55
C GLU A 21 4.36 -3.45 -2.00
N ASN A 22 3.39 -3.60 -1.10
CA ASN A 22 2.02 -3.98 -1.48
C ASN A 22 1.22 -2.76 -1.97
N PRO A 23 0.95 -2.63 -3.28
CA PRO A 23 0.17 -1.51 -3.82
C PRO A 23 -1.28 -1.50 -3.34
N ASP A 24 -1.85 -2.67 -3.07
CA ASP A 24 -3.26 -2.84 -2.67
C ASP A 24 -3.53 -2.44 -1.21
N ARG A 25 -2.47 -2.17 -0.41
CA ARG A 25 -2.63 -1.83 1.00
C ARG A 25 -2.89 -0.32 1.17
N PRO A 26 -3.97 0.08 1.89
CA PRO A 26 -4.19 1.48 2.21
C PRO A 26 -3.07 2.04 3.09
N PHE A 27 -2.63 3.27 2.82
CA PHE A 27 -1.57 3.95 3.56
C PHE A 27 -1.89 5.43 3.81
N TYR A 28 -1.28 6.00 4.84
CA TYR A 28 -1.35 7.43 5.11
C TYR A 28 -0.13 8.11 4.49
N ALA A 29 -0.38 9.22 3.79
CA ALA A 29 0.67 10.05 3.21
C ALA A 29 0.65 11.44 3.86
N ARG A 30 1.80 12.11 3.95
CA ARG A 30 1.87 13.47 4.49
C ARG A 30 1.24 14.51 3.55
N SER A 31 1.15 14.20 2.26
CA SER A 31 0.57 15.06 1.24
C SER A 31 0.11 14.22 0.04
N ASP A 32 -0.89 14.70 -0.71
CA ASP A 32 -1.39 14.00 -1.90
C ASP A 32 -0.26 13.70 -2.91
N ALA A 33 0.68 14.63 -3.09
CA ALA A 33 1.83 14.46 -3.98
C ALA A 33 2.73 13.27 -3.61
N GLU A 34 2.85 12.94 -2.32
CA GLU A 34 3.62 11.79 -1.85
C GLU A 34 2.88 10.49 -2.20
N ALA A 35 1.56 10.46 -1.98
CA ALA A 35 0.71 9.33 -2.35
C ALA A 35 0.73 9.06 -3.87
N PHE A 36 0.59 10.12 -4.67
CA PHE A 36 0.67 10.01 -6.14
C PHE A 36 2.02 9.45 -6.59
N LYS A 37 3.14 9.94 -6.08
CA LYS A 37 4.48 9.41 -6.41
C LYS A 37 4.62 7.93 -6.04
N ARG A 38 4.05 7.51 -4.91
CA ARG A 38 4.10 6.11 -4.46
C ARG A 38 3.30 5.18 -5.38
N CYS A 39 2.11 5.60 -5.81
CA CYS A 39 1.29 4.81 -6.73
C CYS A 39 1.83 4.87 -8.17
N GLU A 40 2.40 6.01 -8.59
CA GLU A 40 3.02 6.19 -9.91
C GLU A 40 4.21 5.24 -10.12
N LYS A 41 5.05 5.03 -9.09
CA LYS A 41 6.13 4.02 -9.12
C LYS A 41 5.64 2.61 -9.44
N GLN A 42 4.38 2.32 -9.12
CA GLN A 42 3.73 1.03 -9.33
C GLN A 42 2.80 1.05 -10.55
N ASN A 43 2.85 2.11 -11.36
CA ASN A 43 1.98 2.38 -12.51
C ASN A 43 0.46 2.35 -12.19
N ARG A 44 0.12 2.72 -10.95
CA ARG A 44 -1.24 2.79 -10.42
C ARG A 44 -1.69 4.24 -10.18
N GLU A 45 -2.98 4.44 -9.96
CA GLU A 45 -3.54 5.74 -9.58
C GLU A 45 -3.74 5.80 -8.06
N ALA A 46 -3.42 6.94 -7.44
CA ALA A 46 -3.68 7.11 -6.02
C ALA A 46 -5.12 7.59 -5.81
N THR A 47 -5.93 6.79 -5.11
CA THR A 47 -7.29 7.16 -4.70
C THR A 47 -7.26 7.66 -3.27
N ARG A 48 -7.75 8.87 -3.03
CA ARG A 48 -7.89 9.45 -1.69
C ARG A 48 -9.22 9.04 -1.07
N HIS A 49 -9.16 8.51 0.14
CA HIS A 49 -10.30 8.15 0.96
C HIS A 49 -10.25 8.93 2.27
N SER A 50 -11.42 9.09 2.91
CA SER A 50 -11.52 9.70 4.24
C SER A 50 -11.90 8.65 5.26
N ASP A 51 -11.13 8.56 6.33
CA ASP A 51 -11.40 7.70 7.47
C ASP A 51 -12.49 8.33 8.38
N VAL A 52 -13.09 7.52 9.25
CA VAL A 52 -14.08 7.93 10.25
C VAL A 52 -13.58 9.03 11.20
N THR A 53 -12.26 9.15 11.37
CA THR A 53 -11.61 10.20 12.16
C THR A 53 -11.42 11.53 11.42
N GLY A 54 -11.79 11.60 10.13
CA GLY A 54 -11.58 12.78 9.28
C GLY A 54 -10.17 12.87 8.69
N ARG A 55 -9.31 11.89 8.94
CA ARG A 55 -7.99 11.77 8.29
C ARG A 55 -8.14 11.19 6.89
N ALA A 56 -7.26 11.60 5.98
CA ALA A 56 -7.22 11.03 4.64
C ALA A 56 -6.21 9.89 4.54
N TYR A 57 -6.62 8.77 3.97
CA TYR A 57 -5.74 7.67 3.58
C TYR A 57 -5.83 7.45 2.07
N TYR A 58 -4.84 6.75 1.51
CA TYR A 58 -4.73 6.55 0.07
C TYR A 58 -4.62 5.05 -0.24
N THR A 59 -5.18 4.64 -1.37
CA THR A 59 -4.99 3.32 -1.98
C THR A 59 -4.37 3.50 -3.36
N CYS A 60 -3.52 2.56 -3.79
CA CYS A 60 -3.05 2.52 -5.18
C CYS A 60 -3.93 1.56 -5.98
N ASP A 61 -4.90 2.12 -6.68
CA ASP A 61 -5.81 1.38 -7.54
C ASP A 61 -5.24 1.24 -8.94
N GLU A 62 -5.57 0.15 -9.64
CA GLU A 62 -5.23 0.04 -11.05
C GLU A 62 -5.77 1.27 -11.80
N LYS A 63 -4.94 1.86 -12.67
CA LYS A 63 -5.41 2.91 -13.58
C LYS A 63 -6.55 2.30 -14.38
N ARG A 64 -7.80 2.62 -14.02
CA ARG A 64 -8.96 2.28 -14.84
C ARG A 64 -8.76 3.07 -16.11
N GLY A 65 -8.13 2.44 -17.11
CA GLY A 65 -8.09 2.96 -18.45
C GLY A 65 -9.51 3.34 -18.79
N LYS A 66 -9.77 4.63 -19.00
CA LYS A 66 -11.04 5.10 -19.52
C LYS A 66 -11.21 4.42 -20.88
N ASN A 67 -11.86 3.27 -20.87
CA ASN A 67 -12.40 2.69 -22.09
C ASN A 67 -13.79 3.30 -22.26
N SER A 68 -13.82 4.57 -22.68
CA SER A 68 -15.01 5.30 -23.10
C SER A 68 -14.61 6.43 -24.03
#